data_AF-A0A643F064-F1
#
_entry.id   AF-A0A643F064-F1
#
_cell.length_a   1.000
_cell.length_b   1.000
_cell.length_c   1.000
_cell.angle_alpha   90.00
_cell.angle_beta   90.00
_cell.angle_gamma   90.00
#
_symmetry.space_group_name_H-M   'P 1'
#
loop_
_entity.id
_entity.type
_entity.pdbx_description
1 polymer ?
#
loop_
_entity_poly.entity_id
_entity_poly.type
_entity_poly.pdbx_seq_one_letter_code
_entity_poly.pdbx_strand_id
1 'polypeptide(L)'
;MNRTLQLLVFLAGLAGIAWVGAGYLGVNSLALAVTALIGALYATGALELRRFAGDTAALDQAVAALDGSPATLAPWLDGLPAGLRSAVRRRVEGVPAALPGPA
;
A
#
# COMPACT_ATOMS: atom_id res chain seq x y z
N MET A 1 -12.74 -2.92 3.15
CA MET A 1 -12.23 -4.13 2.45
C MET A 1 -11.79 -5.16 3.47
N ASN A 2 -12.13 -6.43 3.28
CA ASN A 2 -11.80 -7.49 4.23
C ASN A 2 -10.29 -7.71 4.30
N ARG A 3 -9.66 -7.20 5.36
CA ARG A 3 -8.23 -7.34 5.66
C ARG A 3 -7.76 -8.79 5.63
N THR A 4 -8.67 -9.71 5.98
CA THR A 4 -8.50 -11.17 5.91
C THR A 4 -8.31 -11.66 4.47
N LEU A 5 -9.09 -11.16 3.51
CA LEU A 5 -8.97 -11.57 2.10
C LEU A 5 -7.64 -11.12 1.50
N GLN A 6 -7.20 -9.90 1.79
CA GLN A 6 -5.88 -9.41 1.35
C GLN A 6 -4.74 -10.27 1.91
N LEU A 7 -4.83 -10.67 3.18
CA LEU A 7 -3.85 -11.53 3.82
C LEU A 7 -3.85 -12.94 3.23
N LEU A 8 -5.01 -13.51 2.93
CA LEU A 8 -5.14 -14.82 2.28
C LEU A 8 -4.53 -14.83 0.88
N VAL A 9 -4.81 -13.80 0.07
CA VAL A 9 -4.20 -13.66 -1.26
C VAL A 9 -2.68 -13.54 -1.17
N PHE A 10 -2.17 -12.81 -0.18
CA PHE A 10 -0.73 -12.70 0.05
C PHE A 10 -0.09 -14.04 0.43
N LEU A 11 -0.71 -14.78 1.36
CA LEU A 11 -0.24 -16.09 1.77
C LEU A 11 -0.28 -17.11 0.62
N ALA A 12 -1.30 -17.06 -0.24
CA ALA A 12 -1.40 -17.91 -1.42
C ALA A 12 -0.24 -17.65 -2.39
N GLY A 13 0.10 -16.39 -2.65
CA GLY A 13 1.26 -16.02 -3.46
C GLY A 13 2.58 -16.49 -2.85
N LEU A 14 2.77 -16.27 -1.54
CA LEU A 14 3.95 -16.73 -0.80
C LEU A 14 4.10 -18.26 -0.84
N ALA A 15 2.99 -18.99 -0.72
CA ALA A 15 2.98 -20.45 -0.81
C ALA A 15 3.43 -20.93 -2.20
N GLY A 16 3.02 -20.25 -3.27
CA GLY A 16 3.50 -20.52 -4.63
C GLY A 16 5.00 -20.32 -4.76
N ILE A 17 5.55 -19.22 -4.24
CA ILE A 17 7.00 -18.96 -4.26
C ILE A 17 7.76 -20.01 -3.45
N ALA A 18 7.26 -20.39 -2.28
CA ALA A 18 7.86 -21.42 -1.44
C ALA A 18 7.85 -22.80 -2.12
N TRP A 19 6.75 -23.15 -2.80
CA TRP A 19 6.65 -24.38 -3.57
C TRP A 19 7.69 -24.45 -4.70
N VAL A 20 7.83 -23.37 -5.47
CA VAL A 20 8.84 -23.28 -6.53
C VAL A 20 10.25 -23.37 -5.95
N GLY A 21 10.53 -22.67 -4.84
CA GLY A 21 11.82 -22.72 -4.16
C GLY A 21 12.18 -24.12 -3.66
N ALA A 22 11.19 -24.86 -3.14
CA ALA A 22 11.35 -26.26 -2.74
C ALA A 22 11.80 -27.16 -3.90
N GLY A 23 11.34 -26.88 -5.13
CA GLY A 23 11.76 -27.61 -6.32
C GLY A 23 13.23 -27.39 -6.73
N TYR A 24 13.85 -26.29 -6.32
CA TYR A 24 15.23 -25.95 -6.69
C TYR A 24 16.27 -26.24 -5.58
N LEU A 25 15.82 -26.59 -4.38
CA LEU A 25 16.67 -26.95 -3.25
C LEU A 25 17.59 -28.14 -3.61
N GLY A 26 18.90 -27.90 -3.59
CA GLY A 26 19.91 -28.92 -3.91
C GLY A 26 20.11 -29.24 -5.39
N VAL A 27 19.29 -28.66 -6.29
CA VAL A 27 19.40 -28.88 -7.75
C VAL A 27 20.11 -27.72 -8.43
N ASN A 28 19.67 -26.48 -8.16
CA ASN A 28 20.21 -25.29 -8.81
C ASN A 28 20.18 -24.08 -7.86
N SER A 29 21.34 -23.75 -7.30
CA SER A 29 21.51 -22.63 -6.37
C SER A 29 21.19 -21.28 -6.99
N LEU A 30 21.46 -21.08 -8.29
CA LEU A 30 21.14 -19.84 -9.00
C LEU A 30 19.63 -19.67 -9.16
N ALA A 31 18.92 -20.72 -9.55
CA ALA A 31 17.45 -20.67 -9.65
C ALA A 31 16.81 -20.36 -8.29
N LEU A 32 17.30 -20.97 -7.22
CA LEU A 32 16.85 -20.71 -5.85
C LEU A 32 17.10 -19.25 -5.44
N ALA A 33 18.27 -18.70 -5.76
CA ALA A 33 18.57 -17.29 -5.49
C ALA A 33 17.61 -16.32 -6.22
N VAL A 34 17.27 -16.61 -7.48
CA VAL A 34 16.29 -15.83 -8.24
C VAL A 34 14.89 -15.97 -7.64
N THR A 35 14.47 -17.18 -7.25
CA THR A 35 13.18 -17.37 -6.57
C THR A 35 13.11 -16.61 -5.24
N ALA A 36 14.20 -16.60 -4.47
CA ALA A 36 14.29 -15.84 -3.23
C ALA A 36 14.21 -14.33 -3.48
N LEU A 37 14.85 -13.83 -4.54
CA LEU A 37 14.75 -12.42 -4.94
C LEU A 37 13.32 -12.04 -5.31
N ILE A 38 12.61 -12.89 -6.08
CA ILE A 38 11.20 -12.69 -6.41
C ILE A 38 10.36 -12.64 -5.12
N GLY A 39 10.60 -13.56 -4.18
CA GLY A 39 9.95 -13.56 -2.87
C GLY A 39 10.18 -12.29 -2.06
N ALA A 40 11.41 -11.77 -2.07
CA ALA A 40 11.74 -10.52 -1.39
C ALA A 40 11.01 -9.31 -2.02
N LEU A 41 11.04 -9.18 -3.35
CA LEU A 41 10.33 -8.12 -4.07
C LEU A 41 8.82 -8.20 -3.86
N TYR A 42 8.26 -9.41 -3.87
CA TYR A 42 6.85 -9.66 -3.57
C TYR A 42 6.47 -9.18 -2.15
N ALA A 43 7.30 -9.47 -1.16
CA ALA A 43 7.08 -9.02 0.21
C ALA A 43 7.18 -7.50 0.34
N THR A 44 8.14 -6.86 -0.33
CA THR A 44 8.28 -5.40 -0.35
C THR A 44 7.03 -4.73 -0.92
N GLY A 45 6.53 -5.18 -2.09
CA GLY A 45 5.30 -4.63 -2.68
C GLY A 45 4.08 -4.82 -1.78
N ALA A 46 3.99 -5.95 -1.05
CA ALA A 46 2.91 -6.14 -0.08
C ALA A 46 2.99 -5.19 1.12
N LEU A 47 4.20 -4.85 1.59
CA LEU A 47 4.40 -3.87 2.66
C LEU A 47 4.00 -2.46 2.21
N GLU A 48 4.33 -2.09 0.97
CA GLU A 48 3.92 -0.80 0.38
C GLU A 48 2.39 -0.68 0.29
N LEU A 49 1.71 -1.72 -0.18
CA LEU A 49 0.25 -1.75 -0.23
C LEU A 49 -0.37 -1.65 1.17
N ARG A 50 0.24 -2.29 2.18
CA ARG A 50 -0.23 -2.19 3.57
C ARG A 50 -0.06 -0.79 4.14
N ARG A 51 1.05 -0.12 3.83
CA ARG A 51 1.31 1.27 4.25
C ARG A 51 0.30 2.22 3.59
N PHE A 52 0.11 2.09 2.28
CA PHE A 52 -0.84 2.89 1.52
C PHE A 52 -2.29 2.72 2.00
N ALA A 53 -2.67 1.48 2.36
CA ALA A 53 -3.98 1.20 2.95
C ALA A 53 -4.16 1.90 4.32
N GLY A 54 -3.09 1.99 5.11
CA GLY A 54 -3.07 2.75 6.37
C GLY A 54 -3.28 4.25 6.16
N ASP A 55 -2.55 4.84 5.20
CA ASP A 55 -2.70 6.26 4.87
C ASP A 55 -4.12 6.57 4.36
N THR A 56 -4.70 5.67 3.56
CA THR A 56 -6.08 5.77 3.06
C THR A 56 -7.11 5.72 4.21
N ALA A 57 -6.91 4.83 5.20
CA ALA A 57 -7.79 4.75 6.35
C ALA A 57 -7.71 6.00 7.25
N ALA A 58 -6.51 6.59 7.39
CA ALA A 58 -6.34 7.85 8.11
C ALA A 58 -7.06 9.02 7.41
N LEU A 59 -7.01 9.06 6.08
CA LEU A 59 -7.80 10.03 5.29
C LEU A 59 -9.30 9.82 5.49
N ASP A 60 -9.79 8.58 5.42
CA ASP A 60 -11.21 8.25 5.62
C ASP A 60 -11.70 8.71 7.01
N GLN A 61 -10.92 8.46 8.06
CA GLN A 61 -11.22 8.95 9.41
C GLN A 61 -11.21 10.47 9.51
N ALA A 62 -10.22 11.14 8.92
CA ALA A 62 -10.12 12.60 8.93
C ALA A 62 -11.28 13.28 8.17
N VAL A 63 -11.82 12.63 7.14
CA VAL A 63 -13.02 13.09 6.44
C VAL A 63 -14.28 12.81 7.26
N ALA A 64 -14.40 11.62 7.86
CA ALA A 64 -15.56 11.26 8.69
C ALA A 64 -15.70 12.11 9.96
N ALA A 65 -14.58 12.66 10.47
CA ALA A 65 -14.56 13.54 11.64
C ALA A 65 -14.95 15.01 11.34
N LEU A 66 -15.24 15.37 10.09
CA LEU A 66 -15.68 16.71 9.72
C LEU A 66 -17.19 16.87 9.96
N ASP A 67 -17.57 17.71 10.91
CA ASP A 67 -18.98 18.08 11.17
C ASP A 67 -19.51 19.18 10.22
N GLY A 68 -18.73 19.60 9.22
CA GLY A 68 -19.09 20.63 8.24
C GLY A 68 -17.90 21.05 7.38
N SER A 69 -18.14 21.96 6.43
CA SER A 69 -17.06 22.53 5.61
C SER A 69 -16.11 23.33 6.49
N PRO A 70 -14.82 22.96 6.60
CA PRO A 70 -13.87 23.73 7.39
C PRO A 70 -13.68 25.12 6.78
N ALA A 71 -13.55 26.15 7.63
CA ALA A 71 -13.36 27.53 7.20
C ALA A 71 -12.04 27.73 6.44
N THR A 72 -11.02 26.92 6.75
CA THR A 72 -9.73 26.89 6.06
C THR A 72 -9.25 25.46 5.89
N LEU A 73 -8.70 25.16 4.71
CA LEU A 73 -8.24 23.81 4.35
C LEU A 73 -6.90 23.45 5.01
N ALA A 74 -6.02 24.44 5.21
CA ALA A 74 -4.64 24.20 5.68
C ALA A 74 -4.56 23.48 7.05
N PRO A 75 -5.29 23.90 8.11
CA PRO A 75 -5.22 23.22 9.41
C PRO A 75 -5.70 21.76 9.36
N TRP A 76 -6.66 21.47 8.48
CA TRP A 76 -7.15 20.11 8.29
C TRP A 76 -6.15 19.24 7.50
N LEU A 77 -5.49 19.80 6.49
CA LEU A 77 -4.43 19.10 5.74
C LEU A 77 -3.23 18.72 6.62
N ASP A 78 -2.89 19.52 7.62
CA ASP A 78 -1.78 19.21 8.52
C ASP A 78 -2.02 17.91 9.33
N GLY A 79 -3.29 17.58 9.60
CA GLY A 79 -3.70 16.33 10.24
C GLY A 79 -3.60 15.08 9.33
N LEU A 80 -3.44 15.26 8.02
CA LEU A 80 -3.35 14.13 7.08
C LEU A 80 -1.92 13.60 6.93
N PRO A 81 -1.74 12.32 6.51
CA PRO A 81 -0.44 11.78 6.14
C PRO A 81 0.23 12.62 5.04
N ALA A 82 1.53 12.90 5.18
CA ALA A 82 2.27 13.81 4.32
C ALA A 82 2.19 13.45 2.81
N GLY A 83 2.15 12.16 2.49
CA GLY A 83 2.02 11.67 1.11
C GLY A 83 0.67 12.00 0.45
N LEU A 84 -0.38 12.25 1.23
CA LEU A 84 -1.73 12.53 0.72
C LEU A 84 -2.05 14.03 0.65
N ARG A 85 -1.39 14.87 1.47
CA ARG A 85 -1.69 16.32 1.57
C ARG A 85 -1.71 17.03 0.22
N SER A 86 -0.70 16.79 -0.62
CA SER A 86 -0.56 17.46 -1.92
C SER A 86 -1.60 17.00 -2.95
N ALA A 87 -2.00 15.72 -2.91
CA ALA A 87 -3.03 15.17 -3.77
C ALA A 87 -4.42 15.66 -3.35
N VAL A 88 -4.70 15.65 -2.04
CA VAL A 88 -5.96 16.13 -1.47
C VAL A 88 -6.14 17.63 -1.70
N ARG A 89 -5.11 18.45 -1.45
CA ARG A 89 -5.16 19.90 -1.72
C ARG A 89 -5.54 20.20 -3.16
N ARG A 90 -4.84 19.60 -4.13
CA ARG A 90 -5.14 19.81 -5.55
C ARG A 90 -6.56 19.37 -5.93
N ARG A 91 -7.03 18.25 -5.35
CA ARG A 91 -8.41 17.78 -5.55
C ARG A 91 -9.46 18.77 -5.05
N VAL A 92 -9.23 19.39 -3.89
CA VAL A 92 -10.14 20.41 -3.33
C VAL A 92 -10.07 21.72 -4.13
N GLU A 93 -8.89 22.11 -4.59
CA GLU A 93 -8.68 23.32 -5.39
C GLU A 93 -9.14 23.18 -6.86
N GLY A 94 -9.65 22.02 -7.27
CA GLY A 94 -10.09 21.76 -8.66
C GLY A 94 -8.93 21.60 -9.66
N VAL A 95 -7.69 21.44 -9.17
CA VAL A 95 -6.51 21.24 -10.02
C VAL A 95 -6.40 19.76 -10.39
N PRO A 96 -6.08 19.42 -11.65
CA PRO A 96 -5.81 18.04 -12.03
C PRO A 96 -4.68 17.46 -11.18
N ALA A 97 -4.99 16.37 -10.47
CA ALA A 97 -4.04 15.64 -9.65
C ALA A 97 -4.03 14.18 -10.07
N ALA A 98 -2.83 13.64 -10.30
CA ALA A 98 -2.64 12.20 -10.37
C ALA A 98 -3.13 11.57 -9.05
N LEU A 99 -3.80 10.42 -9.16
CA LEU A 99 -4.19 9.66 -7.98
C LEU A 99 -2.91 9.23 -7.25
N PRO A 100 -2.82 9.42 -5.92
CA PRO A 100 -1.67 8.94 -5.16
C PRO A 100 -1.58 7.42 -5.33
N GLY A 101 -0.39 6.93 -5.69
CA GLY A 101 -0.09 5.51 -5.78
C GLY A 101 0.81 5.04 -4.64
N PRO A 102 0.91 3.74 -4.37
CA PRO A 102 2.00 3.18 -3.59
C PRO A 102 3.34 3.58 -4.22
N ALA A 103 4.38 3.70 -3.38
CA ALA A 103 5.71 4.19 -3.76
C ALA A 103 6.42 3.27 -4.75
#